data_AF-A0AAJ5W6C7-F1
#
_entry.id   AF-A0AAJ5W6C7-F1
#
_cell.length_a   1.000
_cell.length_b   1.000
_cell.length_c   1.000
_cell.angle_alpha   90.00
_cell.angle_beta   90.00
_cell.angle_gamma   90.00
#
_symmetry.space_group_name_H-M   'P 1'
#
loop_
_entity.id
_entity.type
_entity.pdbx_description
1 polymer ?
#
loop_
_entity_poly.entity_id
_entity_poly.type
_entity_poly.pdbx_seq_one_letter_code
_entity_poly.pdbx_strand_id
1 'polypeptide(L)'
;MNHEQYLHKRPSGTKAEQQAVANEVLKSFFADYPLDDSLDYLRQMIKQSFYTKKEFLNNVERANLIAFYEHLHPMIMATSILYGEK
;
A
#
# COMPACT_ATOMS: atom_id res chain seq x y z
N MET A 1 13.04 3.10 7.89
CA MET A 1 12.26 1.93 8.38
C MET A 1 12.91 0.68 7.81
N ASN A 2 12.85 -0.47 8.51
CA ASN A 2 13.35 -1.71 7.92
C ASN A 2 12.27 -2.25 6.95
N HIS A 3 12.55 -2.20 5.65
CA HIS A 3 11.63 -2.58 4.57
C HIS A 3 11.11 -4.02 4.71
N GLU A 4 11.78 -4.90 5.46
CA GLU A 4 11.30 -6.28 5.65
C GLU A 4 10.10 -6.39 6.61
N GLN A 5 9.83 -5.35 7.41
CA GLN A 5 8.85 -5.44 8.51
C GLN A 5 7.42 -5.04 8.14
N TYR A 6 7.18 -4.34 7.02
CA TYR A 6 5.82 -3.91 6.67
C TYR A 6 4.94 -5.07 6.17
N LEU A 7 5.54 -6.11 5.58
CA LEU A 7 4.80 -7.26 5.03
C LEU A 7 4.13 -8.13 6.10
N HIS A 8 4.59 -8.08 7.35
CA HIS A 8 4.21 -9.04 8.40
C HIS A 8 3.38 -8.45 9.55
N LYS A 9 2.99 -7.17 9.50
CA LYS A 9 2.23 -6.54 10.59
C LYS A 9 0.72 -6.65 10.38
N ARG A 10 0.14 -7.77 10.81
CA ARG A 10 -1.30 -7.83 11.03
C ARG A 10 -1.62 -7.17 12.38
N PRO A 11 -2.64 -6.29 12.47
CA PRO A 11 -3.09 -5.74 13.74
C PRO A 11 -3.45 -6.86 14.72
N SER A 12 -2.92 -6.80 15.94
CA SER A 12 -3.29 -7.67 17.06
C SER A 12 -4.36 -7.00 17.93
N GLY A 13 -5.03 -7.78 18.79
CA GLY A 13 -6.09 -7.28 19.69
C GLY A 13 -7.48 -7.82 19.37
N THR A 14 -8.49 -7.23 20.00
CA THR A 14 -9.91 -7.57 19.83
C THR A 14 -10.41 -7.19 18.43
N LYS A 15 -11.54 -7.78 17.99
CA LYS A 15 -12.15 -7.43 16.69
C LYS A 15 -12.41 -5.92 16.55
N ALA A 16 -12.87 -5.26 17.62
CA ALA A 16 -13.15 -3.82 17.61
C ALA A 16 -11.88 -2.98 17.43
N GLU A 17 -10.78 -3.34 18.12
CA GLU A 17 -9.49 -2.66 17.98
C GLU A 17 -8.92 -2.86 16.57
N GLN A 18 -9.01 -4.08 16.02
CA GLN A 18 -8.56 -4.36 14.65
C GLN A 18 -9.35 -3.56 13.61
N GLN A 19 -10.67 -3.41 13.79
CA GLN A 19 -11.51 -2.59 12.91
C GLN A 19 -11.19 -1.09 13.02
N ALA A 20 -10.96 -0.59 14.24
CA ALA A 20 -10.57 0.81 14.43
C ALA A 20 -9.25 1.13 13.73
N VAL A 21 -8.23 0.30 13.92
CA VAL A 21 -6.93 0.42 13.24
C VAL A 21 -7.09 0.32 11.73
N ALA A 22 -7.89 -0.62 11.22
CA ALA A 22 -8.11 -0.78 9.79
C ALA A 22 -8.79 0.46 9.15
N ASN A 23 -9.77 1.07 9.83
CA ASN A 23 -10.40 2.30 9.38
C ASN A 23 -9.43 3.48 9.35
N GLU A 24 -8.57 3.62 10.36
CA GLU A 24 -7.54 4.67 10.35
C GLU A 24 -6.53 4.48 9.23
N VAL A 25 -6.06 3.24 8.99
CA VAL A 25 -5.14 2.94 7.89
C VAL A 25 -5.74 3.31 6.54
N LEU A 26 -7.01 2.97 6.29
CA LEU A 26 -7.69 3.35 5.04
C LEU A 26 -7.80 4.86 4.88
N LYS A 27 -8.19 5.56 5.93
CA LYS A 27 -8.33 7.01 5.91
C LYS A 27 -6.98 7.70 5.65
N SER A 28 -5.92 7.27 6.34
CA SER A 28 -4.58 7.82 6.17
C SER A 28 -4.02 7.52 4.77
N PHE A 29 -4.24 6.30 4.25
CA PHE A 29 -3.78 5.94 2.90
C PHE A 29 -4.34 6.90 1.84
N PHE A 30 -5.65 7.15 1.84
CA PHE A 30 -6.26 8.04 0.84
C PHE A 30 -6.05 9.54 1.11
N ALA A 31 -5.56 9.91 2.29
CA ALA A 31 -5.09 11.26 2.56
C ALA A 31 -3.73 11.53 1.90
N ASP A 32 -2.84 10.52 1.93
CA ASP A 32 -1.49 10.60 1.34
C ASP A 32 -1.48 10.27 -0.16
N TYR A 33 -2.36 9.36 -0.58
CA TYR A 33 -2.47 8.86 -1.95
C TYR A 33 -3.93 8.97 -2.43
N PRO A 34 -4.31 10.12 -3.02
CA PRO A 34 -5.59 10.25 -3.72
C PRO A 34 -5.80 9.11 -4.72
N LEU A 35 -7.06 8.84 -5.05
CA LEU A 35 -7.41 7.68 -5.89
C LEU A 35 -6.72 7.73 -7.27
N ASP A 36 -6.68 8.90 -7.90
CA ASP A 36 -6.05 9.08 -9.21
C ASP A 36 -4.54 8.79 -9.16
N ASP A 37 -3.85 9.29 -8.14
CA ASP A 37 -2.43 9.04 -7.93
C ASP A 37 -2.16 7.55 -7.64
N SER A 38 -3.04 6.92 -6.85
CA SER A 38 -2.95 5.48 -6.56
C SER A 38 -3.03 4.63 -7.83
N LEU A 39 -3.91 5.00 -8.77
CA LEU A 39 -4.04 4.30 -10.05
C LEU A 39 -2.78 4.45 -10.91
N ASP A 40 -2.16 5.64 -10.92
CA ASP A 40 -0.93 5.85 -11.67
C ASP A 40 0.25 5.07 -11.06
N TYR A 41 0.41 5.09 -9.74
CA TYR A 41 1.44 4.29 -9.06
C TYR A 41 1.26 2.79 -9.30
N LEU A 42 0.03 2.26 -9.22
CA LEU A 42 -0.26 0.85 -9.55
C LEU A 42 0.08 0.52 -11.01
N ARG A 43 -0.26 1.42 -11.93
CA ARG A 43 0.08 1.26 -13.35
C ARG A 43 1.60 1.26 -13.55
N GLN A 44 2.32 2.14 -12.86
CA GLN A 44 3.77 2.24 -12.92
C GLN A 44 4.43 0.97 -12.36
N MET A 45 3.91 0.40 -11.26
CA MET A 45 4.36 -0.91 -10.75
C MET A 45 4.25 -2.00 -11.82
N ILE A 46 3.07 -2.14 -12.44
CA ILE A 46 2.83 -3.15 -13.48
C ILE A 46 3.77 -2.91 -14.67
N LYS A 47 3.93 -1.66 -15.12
CA LYS A 47 4.86 -1.33 -16.21
C LYS A 47 6.29 -1.77 -15.88
N GLN A 48 6.78 -1.50 -14.68
CA GLN A 48 8.12 -1.91 -14.27
C GLN A 48 8.28 -3.44 -14.19
N SER A 49 7.22 -4.19 -13.88
CA SER A 49 7.26 -5.66 -13.86
C SER A 49 7.37 -6.29 -15.25
N PHE A 50 6.85 -5.65 -16.31
CA PHE A 50 6.78 -6.23 -17.66
C PHE A 50 7.65 -5.53 -18.71
N TYR A 51 7.88 -4.23 -18.60
CA TYR A 51 8.53 -3.39 -19.61
C TYR A 51 9.93 -2.94 -19.17
N THR A 52 10.87 -3.88 -19.12
CA THR A 52 12.23 -3.66 -18.59
C THR A 52 13.20 -2.96 -19.55
N LYS A 53 12.80 -2.63 -20.78
CA LYS A 53 13.74 -2.20 -21.84
C LYS A 53 13.65 -0.75 -22.32
N LYS A 54 12.66 0.06 -21.91
CA LYS A 54 12.49 1.43 -22.45
C LYS A 54 12.28 2.54 -21.42
N GLU A 55 11.81 2.26 -20.21
CA GLU A 55 11.47 3.29 -19.22
C GLU A 55 11.96 2.84 -17.84
N PHE A 56 13.22 3.12 -17.52
CA PHE A 56 13.72 2.94 -16.15
C PHE A 56 13.31 4.13 -15.30
N LEU A 57 12.71 3.85 -14.15
CA LEU A 57 12.49 4.87 -13.13
C LEU A 57 13.81 5.43 -12.65
N ASN A 58 13.88 6.75 -12.56
CA ASN A 58 14.96 7.43 -11.87
C ASN A 58 14.91 7.12 -10.36
N ASN A 59 15.94 7.53 -9.61
CA ASN A 59 16.06 7.21 -8.19
C ASN A 59 14.89 7.76 -7.35
N VAL A 60 14.36 8.93 -7.70
CA VAL A 60 13.23 9.57 -6.99
C VAL A 60 11.94 8.81 -7.27
N GLU A 61 11.65 8.53 -8.54
CA GLU A 61 10.47 7.75 -8.96
C GLU A 61 10.48 6.35 -8.32
N ARG A 62 11.65 5.70 -8.28
CA ARG A 62 11.80 4.41 -7.61
C ARG A 62 11.54 4.50 -6.10
N ALA A 63 12.05 5.54 -5.44
CA ALA A 63 11.82 5.74 -4.01
C ALA A 63 10.33 5.99 -3.72
N ASN A 64 9.66 6.79 -4.56
CA ASN A 64 8.22 7.04 -4.45
C ASN A 64 7.41 5.75 -4.65
N LEU A 65 7.77 4.93 -5.65
CA LEU A 65 7.10 3.65 -5.91
C LEU A 65 7.27 2.66 -4.76
N ILE A 66 8.47 2.61 -4.16
CA ILE A 66 8.73 1.79 -2.96
C ILE A 66 7.86 2.29 -1.80
N ALA A 67 7.87 3.59 -1.50
CA ALA A 67 7.07 4.16 -0.43
C ALA A 67 5.57 3.90 -0.63
N PHE A 68 5.06 4.07 -1.85
CA PHE A 68 3.69 3.72 -2.20
C PHE A 68 3.38 2.25 -1.87
N TYR A 69 4.26 1.32 -2.26
CA TYR A 69 4.08 -0.10 -1.98
C TYR A 69 4.06 -0.42 -0.48
N GLU A 70 4.92 0.24 0.30
CA GLU A 70 4.95 0.10 1.76
C GLU A 70 3.65 0.55 2.43
N HIS A 71 2.96 1.55 1.87
CA HIS A 71 1.67 2.04 2.36
C HIS A 71 0.48 1.24 1.80
N LEU A 72 0.61 0.71 0.58
CA LEU A 72 -0.41 -0.09 -0.08
C LEU A 72 -0.66 -1.41 0.66
N HIS A 73 0.39 -2.07 1.12
CA HIS A 73 0.27 -3.37 1.80
C HIS A 73 -0.57 -3.31 3.09
N PRO A 74 -0.32 -2.38 4.04
CA PRO A 74 -1.20 -2.16 5.19
C PRO A 74 -2.64 -1.85 4.80
N MET A 75 -2.86 -1.09 3.73
CA MET A 75 -4.21 -0.79 3.22
C MET A 75 -4.94 -2.04 2.74
N ILE A 76 -4.28 -2.93 1.99
CA ILE A 76 -4.83 -4.22 1.58
C ILE A 76 -5.17 -5.10 2.79
N MET A 77 -4.30 -5.12 3.80
CA MET A 77 -4.57 -5.84 5.05
C MET A 77 -5.78 -5.27 5.81
N ALA A 78 -5.89 -3.94 5.88
CA ALA A 78 -7.02 -3.24 6.49
C ALA A 78 -8.34 -3.56 5.77
N THR A 79 -8.36 -3.56 4.44
CA THR A 79 -9.55 -3.94 3.67
C THR A 79 -9.96 -5.39 3.90
N SER A 80 -9.00 -6.33 4.01
CA SER A 80 -9.30 -7.72 4.37
C SER A 80 -9.94 -7.86 5.77
N ILE A 81 -9.52 -7.05 6.75
CA ILE A 81 -10.12 -7.05 8.10
C ILE A 81 -11.55 -6.53 8.09
N LEU A 82 -11.82 -5.48 7.30
CA LEU A 82 -13.14 -4.84 7.28
C LEU A 82 -14.14 -5.59 6.38
N TYR A 83 -13.68 -6.22 5.31
CA TYR A 83 -14.55 -6.74 4.24
C TYR A 83 -14.31 -8.22 3.88
N GLY A 84 -13.35 -8.89 4.51
CA GLY A 84 -12.97 -10.28 4.19
C GLY A 84 -13.90 -11.38 4.74
N GLU A 85 -14.99 -11.03 5.43
CA GLU A 85 -16.01 -11.98 5.94
C GLU A 85 -17.27 -12.05 5.05
N LYS A 86 -17.16 -11.81 3.73
CA LYS A 86 -18.27 -12.08 2.78
C LYS A 86 -18.17 -13.47 2.15
#